data_AF-A0A2E2UFW7-F1
#
_entry.id   AF-A0A2E2UFW7-F1
#
_cell.length_a   1.000
_cell.length_b   1.000
_cell.length_c   1.000
_cell.angle_alpha   90.00
_cell.angle_beta   90.00
_cell.angle_gamma   90.00
#
_symmetry.space_group_name_H-M   'P 1'
#
loop_
_entity.id
_entity.type
_entity.pdbx_description
1 polymer ?
#
loop_
_entity_poly.entity_id
_entity_poly.type
_entity_poly.pdbx_seq_one_letter_code
_entity_poly.pdbx_strand_id
1 'polypeptide(L)'
;MHIEARVNWDNKNIPAGTPAGGFIPYLHLTAKVTNENTGMTTYIDLLPHINLVDNFHYARNISLPGKSNDPYTVKFNIIPPTNVELAMHKDWNDEFGNVLFQSKSFTYNSVNFEEIAKASRR
;
A
#
# COMPACT_ATOMS: atom_id res chain seq x y z
N MET A 1 -13.29 -8.72 2.91
CA MET A 1 -12.66 -7.75 3.84
C MET A 1 -12.10 -6.55 3.06
N HIS A 2 -11.75 -5.45 3.72
CA HIS A 2 -11.04 -4.32 3.09
C HIS A 2 -9.57 -4.41 3.48
N ILE A 3 -8.68 -4.22 2.52
CA ILE A 3 -7.26 -4.07 2.79
C ILE A 3 -6.85 -2.68 2.32
N GLU A 4 -6.08 -2.00 3.17
CA GLU A 4 -5.68 -0.62 2.99
C GLU A 4 -4.17 -0.49 3.22
N ALA A 5 -3.57 0.47 2.53
CA ALA A 5 -2.19 0.90 2.70
C ALA A 5 -2.17 2.44 2.73
N ARG A 6 -1.76 3.01 3.86
CA ARG A 6 -1.54 4.44 4.01
C ARG A 6 -0.10 4.74 3.60
N VAL A 7 0.05 5.48 2.51
CA VAL A 7 1.36 5.82 1.97
C VAL A 7 1.48 7.33 1.93
N ASN A 8 2.20 7.84 2.91
CA ASN A 8 2.32 9.26 3.19
C ASN A 8 3.80 9.59 3.38
N TRP A 9 4.15 10.85 3.11
CA TRP A 9 5.40 11.42 3.57
C TRP A 9 5.45 11.42 5.10
N ASP A 10 6.65 11.31 5.65
CA ASP A 10 6.86 11.45 7.08
C ASP A 10 6.50 12.88 7.54
N ASN A 11 6.47 13.12 8.84
CA ASN A 11 6.35 14.44 9.43
C ASN A 11 7.71 15.14 9.61
N LYS A 12 8.81 14.39 9.48
CA LYS A 12 10.19 14.87 9.65
C LYS A 12 11.07 14.34 8.53
N ASN A 13 12.14 15.07 8.19
CA ASN A 13 13.08 14.70 7.12
C ASN A 13 12.37 14.39 5.79
N ILE A 14 11.57 15.33 5.31
CA ILE A 14 10.88 15.26 4.02
C ILE A 14 11.45 16.32 3.05
N PRO A 15 11.37 16.09 1.74
CA PRO A 15 11.83 17.07 0.74
C PRO A 15 11.13 18.42 0.92
N ALA A 16 11.86 19.51 0.67
CA ALA A 16 11.31 20.85 0.77
C ALA A 16 10.06 21.03 -0.11
N GLY A 17 9.04 21.71 0.40
CA GLY A 17 7.76 21.91 -0.30
C GLY A 17 6.78 20.73 -0.19
N THR A 18 7.21 19.59 0.36
CA THR A 18 6.32 18.45 0.60
C THR A 18 5.44 18.69 1.83
N PRO A 19 4.12 18.49 1.77
CA PRO A 19 3.27 18.53 2.95
C PRO A 19 3.59 17.36 3.89
N ALA A 20 3.94 17.66 5.14
CA ALA A 20 4.12 16.66 6.19
C ALA A 20 2.87 15.78 6.35
N GLY A 21 3.06 14.45 6.37
CA GLY A 21 1.94 13.51 6.38
C GLY A 21 1.15 13.46 5.07
N GLY A 22 1.59 14.16 4.02
CA GLY A 22 0.90 14.22 2.75
C GLY A 22 0.90 12.90 2.01
N PHE A 23 -0.22 12.58 1.36
CA PHE A 23 -0.36 11.37 0.52
C PHE A 23 0.64 11.38 -0.63
N ILE A 24 1.23 10.22 -0.93
CA ILE A 24 2.14 10.04 -2.08
C ILE A 24 1.34 9.46 -3.26
N PRO A 25 1.05 10.25 -4.31
CA PRO A 25 0.25 9.81 -5.44
C PRO A 25 1.06 9.00 -6.47
N TYR A 26 0.34 8.42 -7.44
CA TYR A 26 0.88 7.72 -8.61
C TYR A 26 1.71 6.46 -8.30
N LEU A 27 1.60 5.91 -7.09
CA LEU A 27 2.30 4.68 -6.75
C LEU A 27 1.50 3.47 -7.26
N HIS A 28 2.21 2.46 -7.75
CA HIS A 28 1.62 1.17 -8.09
C HIS A 28 1.77 0.24 -6.90
N LEU A 29 0.65 -0.06 -6.23
CA LEU A 29 0.61 -0.91 -5.06
C LEU A 29 -0.07 -2.23 -5.37
N THR A 30 0.58 -3.33 -4.97
CA THR A 30 0.00 -4.68 -5.03
C THR A 30 0.06 -5.33 -3.66
N ALA A 31 -0.86 -6.25 -3.40
CA ALA A 31 -0.79 -7.18 -2.27
C ALA A 31 -0.95 -8.62 -2.75
N LYS A 32 -0.07 -9.48 -2.25
CA LYS A 32 -0.20 -10.94 -2.31
C LYS A 32 -0.65 -11.43 -0.95
N VAL A 33 -1.80 -12.08 -0.87
CA VAL A 33 -2.32 -12.70 0.34
C VAL A 33 -2.28 -14.21 0.16
N THR A 34 -1.49 -14.90 0.99
CA THR A 34 -1.28 -16.35 0.93
C THR A 34 -1.81 -16.99 2.20
N ASN A 35 -2.72 -17.95 2.08
CA ASN A 35 -3.16 -18.76 3.21
C ASN A 35 -2.04 -19.73 3.58
N GLU A 36 -1.50 -19.65 4.78
CA GLU A 36 -0.32 -20.43 5.20
C GLU A 36 -0.64 -21.93 5.36
N ASN A 37 -1.90 -22.27 5.66
CA ASN A 37 -2.35 -23.66 5.80
C ASN A 37 -2.46 -24.39 4.45
N THR A 38 -2.90 -23.69 3.40
CA THR A 38 -3.26 -24.30 2.10
C THR A 38 -2.32 -23.91 0.96
N GLY A 39 -1.53 -22.86 1.12
CA GLY A 39 -0.71 -22.25 0.07
C GLY A 39 -1.51 -21.47 -0.99
N MET A 40 -2.85 -21.47 -0.91
CA MET A 40 -3.69 -20.72 -1.85
C MET A 40 -3.42 -19.22 -1.73
N THR A 41 -3.40 -18.55 -2.88
CA THR A 41 -3.00 -17.15 -2.97
C THR A 41 -4.01 -16.32 -3.75
N THR A 42 -4.25 -15.10 -3.30
CA THR A 42 -4.89 -14.03 -4.07
C THR A 42 -3.88 -12.90 -4.30
N TYR A 43 -3.85 -12.37 -5.52
CA TYR A 43 -3.07 -11.19 -5.89
C TYR A 43 -4.03 -10.06 -6.29
N ILE A 44 -3.79 -8.87 -5.77
CA ILE A 44 -4.63 -7.70 -6.02
C ILE A 44 -3.80 -6.42 -6.16
N ASP A 45 -4.26 -5.54 -7.04
CA ASP A 45 -3.83 -4.15 -7.09
C ASP A 45 -4.64 -3.34 -6.06
N LEU A 46 -3.97 -2.44 -5.36
CA LEU A 46 -4.60 -1.43 -4.50
C LEU A 46 -4.66 -0.12 -5.27
N LEU A 47 -5.86 0.47 -5.32
CA LEU A 47 -6.10 1.72 -6.03
C LEU A 47 -6.23 2.87 -5.03
N PRO A 48 -5.93 4.12 -5.42
CA PRO A 48 -6.28 5.28 -4.61
C PRO A 48 -7.77 5.29 -4.25
N HIS A 49 -8.06 5.42 -2.97
CA HIS A 49 -9.38 5.57 -2.36
C HIS A 49 -9.38 6.82 -1.51
N ILE A 50 -10.57 7.37 -1.24
CA ILE A 50 -10.77 8.50 -0.35
C ILE A 50 -11.91 8.18 0.61
N ASN A 51 -11.70 8.44 1.89
CA ASN A 51 -12.75 8.40 2.91
C ASN A 51 -12.62 9.64 3.84
N LEU A 52 -13.58 9.86 4.74
CA LEU A 52 -13.56 11.02 5.65
C LEU A 52 -12.62 10.84 6.85
N VAL A 53 -12.24 9.61 7.19
CA VAL A 53 -11.48 9.31 8.41
C VAL A 53 -9.99 9.48 8.17
N ASP A 54 -9.49 8.93 7.06
CA ASP A 54 -8.08 8.80 6.74
C ASP A 54 -7.70 9.54 5.44
N ASN A 55 -8.69 10.12 4.74
CA ASN A 55 -8.51 10.81 3.46
C ASN A 55 -7.93 9.85 2.39
N PHE A 56 -7.06 10.34 1.49
CA PHE A 56 -6.46 9.52 0.43
C PHE A 56 -5.59 8.39 0.98
N HIS A 57 -5.83 7.17 0.51
CA HIS A 57 -5.08 5.96 0.83
C HIS A 57 -5.18 4.97 -0.33
N TYR A 58 -4.37 3.91 -0.36
CA TYR A 58 -4.52 2.84 -1.36
C TYR A 58 -5.33 1.70 -0.74
N ALA A 59 -6.33 1.17 -1.45
CA ALA A 59 -7.17 0.11 -0.91
C ALA A 59 -7.78 -0.81 -1.97
N ARG A 60 -8.33 -1.93 -1.50
CA ARG A 60 -9.16 -2.85 -2.31
C ARG A 60 -10.06 -3.70 -1.42
N ASN A 61 -11.22 -4.09 -1.92
CA ASN A 61 -11.98 -5.18 -1.32
C ASN A 61 -11.44 -6.53 -1.81
N ILE A 62 -11.24 -7.47 -0.89
CA ILE A 62 -10.75 -8.82 -1.21
C ILE A 62 -11.62 -9.91 -0.59
N SER A 63 -11.61 -11.05 -1.26
CA SER A 63 -11.97 -12.35 -0.69
C SER A 63 -10.68 -13.05 -0.25
N LEU A 64 -10.67 -13.57 0.97
CA LEU A 64 -9.56 -14.36 1.46
C LEU A 64 -9.49 -15.70 0.71
N PRO A 65 -8.29 -16.19 0.35
CA PRO A 65 -8.13 -17.51 -0.26
C PRO A 65 -8.21 -18.62 0.81
N GLY A 66 -9.26 -18.62 1.64
CA GLY A 66 -9.43 -19.54 2.76
C GLY A 66 -10.36 -19.02 3.86
N LYS A 67 -10.32 -19.64 5.04
CA LYS A 67 -11.15 -19.22 6.18
C LYS A 67 -10.53 -18.01 6.87
N SER A 68 -11.35 -17.13 7.45
CA SER A 68 -10.85 -15.91 8.09
C SER A 68 -9.97 -16.16 9.32
N ASN A 69 -10.10 -17.33 9.96
CA ASN A 69 -9.32 -17.74 11.13
C ASN A 69 -8.08 -18.58 10.79
N ASP A 70 -7.78 -18.78 9.51
CA ASP A 70 -6.48 -19.32 9.08
C ASP A 70 -5.39 -18.24 9.23
N PRO A 71 -4.11 -18.61 9.41
CA PRO A 71 -3.00 -17.68 9.34
C PRO A 71 -2.65 -17.33 7.88
N TYR A 72 -2.33 -16.06 7.63
CA TYR A 72 -1.99 -15.54 6.31
C TYR A 72 -0.65 -14.83 6.27
N THR A 73 0.11 -15.06 5.20
CA THR A 73 1.22 -14.19 4.81
C THR A 73 0.69 -13.13 3.86
N VAL A 74 0.90 -11.85 4.19
CA VAL A 74 0.54 -10.69 3.36
C VAL A 74 1.82 -10.00 2.91
N LYS A 75 2.04 -9.92 1.61
CA LYS A 75 3.15 -9.19 1.01
C LYS A 75 2.64 -8.02 0.19
N PHE A 76 2.96 -6.80 0.62
CA PHE A 76 2.77 -5.60 -0.18
C PHE A 76 4.00 -5.36 -1.06
N ASN A 77 3.78 -4.93 -2.29
CA ASN A 77 4.83 -4.37 -3.14
C ASN A 77 4.41 -2.96 -3.56
N ILE A 78 5.33 -2.02 -3.40
CA ILE A 78 5.15 -0.61 -3.72
C ILE A 78 6.18 -0.28 -4.78
N ILE A 79 5.70 0.10 -5.95
CA ILE A 79 6.52 0.43 -7.11
C ILE A 79 6.33 1.93 -7.38
N PRO A 80 7.43 2.69 -7.55
CA PRO A 80 7.34 4.12 -7.88
C PRO A 80 6.68 4.32 -9.26
N PRO A 81 6.11 5.51 -9.52
CA PRO A 81 5.69 5.87 -10.87
C PRO A 81 6.88 5.88 -11.83
N THR A 82 6.58 5.60 -13.08
CA THR A 82 7.54 5.78 -14.18
C THR A 82 7.57 7.23 -14.66
N ASN A 83 8.54 7.58 -15.51
CA ASN A 83 8.68 8.93 -16.07
C ASN A 83 7.53 9.34 -17.02
N VAL A 84 6.68 8.40 -17.45
CA VAL A 84 5.44 8.71 -18.20
C VAL A 84 4.27 9.08 -17.29
N GLU A 85 4.38 8.79 -15.98
CA GLU A 85 3.33 9.05 -14.97
C GLU A 85 3.69 10.22 -14.06
N LEU A 86 4.99 10.40 -13.76
CA LEU A 86 5.50 11.48 -12.94
C LEU A 86 6.74 12.11 -13.58
N ALA A 87 6.63 13.37 -13.99
CA ALA A 87 7.74 14.17 -14.45
C ALA A 87 8.43 14.87 -13.27
N MET A 88 9.76 14.84 -13.26
CA MET A 88 10.58 15.48 -12.22
C MET A 88 11.19 16.78 -12.73
N HIS A 89 11.10 17.82 -11.92
CA HIS A 89 11.79 19.09 -12.17
C HIS A 89 13.30 18.93 -11.98
N LYS A 90 14.08 19.89 -12.51
CA LYS A 90 15.54 19.84 -12.49
C LYS A 90 16.12 19.85 -11.07
N ASP A 91 15.58 20.69 -10.19
CA ASP A 91 15.97 20.77 -8.78
C ASP A 91 15.78 19.44 -8.06
N TRP A 92 14.63 18.78 -8.24
CA TRP A 92 14.40 17.43 -7.72
C TRP A 92 15.44 16.44 -8.25
N ASN A 93 15.67 16.44 -9.56
CA ASN A 93 16.63 15.53 -10.17
C ASN A 93 18.07 15.76 -9.68
N ASP A 94 18.46 17.01 -9.48
CA ASP A 94 19.79 17.38 -9.00
C ASP A 94 19.99 16.95 -7.53
N GLU A 95 18.93 16.98 -6.71
CA GLU A 95 19.00 16.63 -5.28
C GLU A 95 18.75 15.14 -4.97
N PHE A 96 17.75 14.53 -5.60
CA PHE A 96 17.27 13.17 -5.29
C PHE A 96 17.44 12.17 -6.44
N GLY A 97 17.78 12.65 -7.64
CA GLY A 97 17.92 11.82 -8.84
C GLY A 97 16.62 11.66 -9.63
N ASN A 98 16.65 10.76 -10.62
CA ASN A 98 15.60 10.61 -11.64
C ASN A 98 14.49 9.60 -11.29
N VAL A 99 14.43 9.14 -10.04
CA VAL A 99 13.38 8.24 -9.54
C VAL A 99 12.85 8.75 -8.20
N LEU A 100 11.58 8.49 -7.90
CA LEU A 100 10.99 8.89 -6.63
C LEU A 100 11.56 8.05 -5.46
N PHE A 101 11.65 6.73 -5.65
CA PHE A 101 12.31 5.78 -4.75
C PHE A 101 12.52 4.44 -5.48
N GLN A 102 13.29 3.52 -4.89
CA GLN A 102 13.42 2.15 -5.39
C GLN A 102 12.32 1.25 -4.84
N SER A 103 11.72 0.39 -5.68
CA SER A 103 10.63 -0.52 -5.30
C SER A 103 10.87 -1.19 -3.95
N LYS A 104 9.82 -1.22 -3.11
CA LYS A 104 9.87 -1.79 -1.76
C LYS A 104 8.84 -2.89 -1.59
N SER A 105 9.14 -3.85 -0.73
CA SER A 105 8.19 -4.86 -0.31
C SER A 105 8.14 -4.95 1.21
N PHE A 106 6.93 -5.14 1.73
CA PHE A 106 6.69 -5.36 3.16
C PHE A 106 5.95 -6.69 3.31
N THR A 107 6.45 -7.58 4.17
CA THR A 107 5.86 -8.90 4.39
C THR A 107 5.45 -9.03 5.85
N TYR A 108 4.20 -9.42 6.07
CA TYR A 108 3.61 -9.69 7.37
C TYR A 108 3.22 -11.17 7.39
N ASN A 109 3.78 -11.92 8.33
CA ASN A 109 3.53 -13.37 8.45
C ASN A 109 2.49 -13.64 9.54
N SER A 110 1.78 -14.76 9.41
CA SER A 110 0.82 -15.28 10.38
C SER A 110 -0.22 -14.25 10.82
N VAL A 111 -0.68 -13.43 9.86
CA VAL A 111 -1.74 -12.44 10.06
C VAL A 111 -3.07 -13.18 10.25
N ASN A 112 -3.77 -12.87 11.34
CA ASN A 112 -5.12 -13.38 11.60
C ASN A 112 -6.15 -12.31 11.21
N PHE A 113 -7.07 -12.67 10.32
CA PHE A 113 -8.11 -11.75 9.83
C PHE A 113 -9.49 -11.97 10.46
N GLU A 114 -9.62 -12.87 11.44
CA GLU A 114 -10.89 -13.29 12.00
C GLU A 114 -11.67 -12.12 12.61
N GLU A 115 -11.00 -11.28 13.41
CA GLU A 115 -11.63 -10.12 14.04
C GLU A 115 -12.16 -9.15 12.99
N ILE A 116 -11.34 -8.78 12.00
CA ILE A 116 -11.71 -7.84 10.94
C ILE A 116 -12.80 -8.42 10.01
N ALA A 117 -12.78 -9.73 9.76
CA ALA A 117 -13.78 -10.40 8.93
C ALA A 117 -15.16 -10.44 9.63
N LYS A 118 -15.19 -10.49 10.96
CA LYS A 118 -16.41 -10.48 11.77
C LYS A 118 -16.89 -9.07 12.13
N ALA A 119 -16.03 -8.06 12.01
CA ALA A 119 -16.39 -6.68 12.27
C ALA A 119 -17.48 -6.19 11.29
N SER A 120 -18.58 -5.67 11.82
CA SER A 120 -19.57 -4.95 11.03
C SER A 120 -18.99 -3.59 10.61
N ARG A 121 -18.93 -3.33 9.29
CA ARG A 121 -18.59 -1.99 8.80
C ARG A 121 -19.72 -1.02 9.14
N ARG A 122 -19.36 0.17 9.62
CA ARG A 122 -20.27 1.32 9.72
C ARG A 122 -20.37 2.02 8.38
#